data_AF-A0A2I8VPW2-F1
#
_entry.id   AF-A0A2I8VPW2-F1
#
_cell.length_a   1.000
_cell.length_b   1.000
_cell.length_c   1.000
_cell.angle_alpha   90.00
_cell.angle_beta   90.00
_cell.angle_gamma   90.00
#
_symmetry.space_group_name_H-M   'P 1'
#
loop_
_entity.id
_entity.type
_entity.pdbx_description
1 polymer ?
#
loop_
_entity_poly.entity_id
_entity_poly.type
_entity_poly.pdbx_seq_one_letter_code
_entity_poly.pdbx_strand_id
1 'polypeptide(L)'
;MIERVDRFLDYTFFAAMEVNVLVIPVLWLLLVAAHPVEVSLSAMTTLAAASVVVGTLRGGYVDVGWWPKPGHLGTLPVRAAYYGVVVGMATYVGVQAQLATGSPWPGVGVPVVVSVLVLLPFPWLLSRFERLAKTRPAWA
;
A
#
# COMPACT_ATOMS: atom_id res chain seq x y z
N MET A 1 4.36 3.35 -27.12
CA MET A 1 3.68 4.10 -26.03
C MET A 1 2.52 3.29 -25.44
N ILE A 2 1.62 2.78 -26.29
CA ILE A 2 0.47 1.94 -25.90
C ILE A 2 0.90 0.73 -25.04
N GLU A 3 1.87 -0.06 -25.50
CA GLU A 3 2.37 -1.24 -24.75
C GLU A 3 2.90 -0.92 -23.33
N ARG A 4 3.48 0.27 -23.13
CA ARG A 4 3.98 0.69 -21.81
C ARG A 4 2.85 1.08 -20.86
N VAL A 5 1.77 1.63 -21.40
CA VAL A 5 0.56 1.99 -20.65
C VAL A 5 -0.24 0.73 -20.33
N ASP A 6 -0.40 -0.19 -21.27
CA ASP A 6 -1.09 -1.46 -21.05
C ASP A 6 -0.43 -2.26 -19.92
N ARG A 7 0.91 -2.39 -19.98
CA ARG A 7 1.67 -3.04 -18.91
C ARG A 7 1.55 -2.34 -17.56
N PHE A 8 1.50 -1.00 -17.55
CA PHE A 8 1.30 -0.23 -16.32
C PHE A 8 -0.09 -0.49 -15.72
N LEU A 9 -1.12 -0.52 -16.56
CA LEU A 9 -2.49 -0.80 -16.17
C LEU A 9 -2.61 -2.22 -15.62
N ASP A 10 -1.98 -3.21 -16.25
CA ASP A 10 -1.96 -4.58 -15.73
C ASP A 10 -1.35 -4.65 -14.33
N TYR A 11 -0.17 -4.06 -14.13
CA TYR A 11 0.45 -4.05 -12.80
C TYR A 11 -0.38 -3.33 -11.76
N THR A 12 -1.00 -2.21 -12.13
CA THR A 12 -1.86 -1.42 -11.25
C THR A 12 -3.15 -2.16 -10.93
N PHE A 13 -3.74 -2.86 -11.89
CA PHE A 13 -4.96 -3.65 -11.71
C PHE A 13 -4.72 -4.85 -10.79
N PHE A 14 -3.66 -5.61 -11.02
CA PHE A 14 -3.27 -6.70 -10.13
C PHE A 14 -2.88 -6.20 -8.74
N ALA A 15 -2.19 -5.05 -8.66
CA ALA A 15 -1.89 -4.42 -7.38
C ALA A 15 -3.16 -3.97 -6.65
N ALA A 16 -4.14 -3.40 -7.37
CA ALA A 16 -5.41 -2.99 -6.78
C ALA A 16 -6.17 -4.17 -6.19
N MET A 17 -6.35 -5.25 -6.95
CA MET A 17 -7.01 -6.47 -6.47
C MET A 17 -6.33 -6.99 -5.20
N GLU A 18 -5.01 -7.03 -5.21
CA GLU A 18 -4.22 -7.60 -4.13
C GLU A 18 -4.20 -6.73 -2.87
N VAL A 19 -4.01 -5.41 -3.01
CA VAL A 19 -4.06 -4.47 -1.88
C VAL A 19 -5.45 -4.49 -1.26
N ASN A 20 -6.52 -4.41 -2.05
CA ASN A 20 -7.87 -4.37 -1.51
C ASN A 20 -8.26 -5.66 -0.80
N VAL A 21 -7.90 -6.84 -1.35
CA VAL A 21 -8.21 -8.13 -0.71
C VAL A 21 -7.39 -8.34 0.56
N LEU A 22 -6.09 -8.06 0.52
CA LEU A 22 -5.22 -8.34 1.68
C LEU A 22 -5.47 -7.39 2.86
N VAL A 23 -6.03 -6.21 2.61
CA VAL A 23 -6.30 -5.19 3.63
C VAL A 23 -7.71 -5.31 4.22
N ILE A 24 -8.56 -6.24 3.75
CA ILE A 24 -9.93 -6.45 4.28
C ILE A 24 -9.99 -6.44 5.82
N PRO A 25 -9.09 -7.12 6.58
CA PRO A 25 -9.12 -7.07 8.03
C PRO A 25 -8.97 -5.64 8.60
N VAL A 26 -8.11 -4.82 8.00
CA VAL A 26 -7.93 -3.42 8.41
C VAL A 26 -9.12 -2.57 8.01
N LEU A 27 -9.68 -2.78 6.81
CA LEU A 27 -10.92 -2.11 6.40
C LEU A 27 -12.06 -2.39 7.37
N TRP A 28 -12.17 -3.63 7.85
CA TRP A 28 -13.17 -4.01 8.84
C TRP A 28 -12.97 -3.29 10.18
N LEU A 29 -11.72 -3.12 10.63
CA LEU A 29 -11.41 -2.33 11.83
C LEU A 29 -11.75 -0.83 11.65
N LEU A 30 -11.54 -0.29 10.45
CA LEU A 30 -11.85 1.11 10.15
C LEU A 30 -13.35 1.42 10.17
N LEU A 31 -14.23 0.41 10.03
CA LEU A 31 -15.68 0.61 10.13
C LEU A 31 -16.13 1.09 11.53
N VAL A 32 -15.35 0.79 12.56
CA VAL A 32 -15.64 1.16 13.96
C VAL A 32 -14.83 2.40 14.38
N ALA A 33 -14.07 3.00 13.46
CA ALA A 33 -13.26 4.18 13.77
C ALA A 33 -14.15 5.41 14.03
N ALA A 34 -13.72 6.25 14.98
CA ALA A 34 -14.30 7.57 15.15
C ALA A 34 -14.07 8.43 13.89
N HIS A 35 -14.95 9.39 13.63
CA HIS A 35 -14.85 10.31 12.48
C HIS A 35 -15.01 9.59 11.11
N PRO A 36 -16.19 8.99 10.84
CA PRO A 36 -16.39 8.11 9.69
C PRO A 36 -16.21 8.82 8.33
N VAL A 37 -16.46 10.12 8.26
CA VAL A 37 -16.33 10.90 7.02
C VAL A 37 -14.85 11.08 6.65
N GLU A 38 -14.06 11.48 7.63
CA GLU A 38 -12.61 11.71 7.54
C GLU A 38 -11.88 10.39 7.27
N VAL A 39 -12.29 9.33 7.95
CA VAL A 39 -11.76 7.97 7.76
C VAL A 39 -12.06 7.49 6.35
N SER A 40 -13.29 7.66 5.86
CA SER A 40 -13.67 7.19 4.51
C SER A 40 -12.84 7.88 3.43
N LEU A 41 -12.71 9.21 3.50
CA LEU A 41 -11.92 9.98 2.54
C LEU A 41 -10.44 9.56 2.55
N SER A 42 -9.86 9.45 3.74
CA SER A 42 -8.44 9.09 3.90
C SER A 42 -8.18 7.65 3.49
N ALA A 43 -9.06 6.71 3.85
CA ALA A 43 -8.94 5.30 3.50
C ALA A 43 -9.10 5.07 2.00
N MET A 44 -10.11 5.66 1.37
CA MET A 44 -10.29 5.57 -0.09
C MET A 44 -9.10 6.11 -0.85
N THR A 45 -8.60 7.27 -0.44
CA THR A 45 -7.40 7.87 -1.05
C THR A 45 -6.19 6.97 -0.89
N THR A 46 -6.01 6.40 0.30
CA THR A 46 -4.93 5.47 0.59
C THR A 46 -5.01 4.21 -0.27
N LEU A 47 -6.19 3.61 -0.44
CA LEU A 47 -6.38 2.43 -1.29
C LEU A 47 -6.03 2.71 -2.76
N ALA A 48 -6.49 3.85 -3.28
CA ALA A 48 -6.17 4.27 -4.65
C ALA A 48 -4.66 4.53 -4.82
N ALA A 49 -4.07 5.32 -3.92
CA ALA A 49 -2.65 5.66 -3.96
C ALA A 49 -1.77 4.42 -3.81
N ALA A 50 -2.04 3.56 -2.82
CA ALA A 50 -1.28 2.34 -2.60
C ALA A 50 -1.33 1.40 -3.80
N SER A 51 -2.49 1.27 -4.46
CA SER A 51 -2.63 0.44 -5.67
C SER A 51 -1.74 0.94 -6.81
N VAL A 52 -1.75 2.25 -7.06
CA VAL A 52 -0.92 2.89 -8.10
C VAL A 52 0.57 2.79 -7.75
N VAL A 53 0.94 3.06 -6.50
CA VAL A 53 2.33 3.00 -6.05
C VAL A 53 2.86 1.57 -6.13
N VAL A 54 2.13 0.58 -5.63
CA VAL A 54 2.54 -0.83 -5.74
C VAL A 54 2.67 -1.25 -7.20
N GLY A 55 1.73 -0.87 -8.08
CA GLY A 55 1.83 -1.12 -9.52
C GLY A 55 3.08 -0.49 -10.15
N THR A 56 3.39 0.75 -9.77
CA THR A 56 4.56 1.51 -10.25
C THR A 56 5.88 0.87 -9.81
N LEU A 57 6.00 0.54 -8.52
CA LEU A 57 7.21 -0.06 -7.94
C LEU A 57 7.42 -1.48 -8.46
N ARG A 58 6.34 -2.28 -8.55
CA ARG A 58 6.39 -3.64 -9.10
C ARG A 58 6.74 -3.68 -10.59
N GLY A 59 6.25 -2.72 -11.36
CA GLY A 59 6.56 -2.60 -12.79
C GLY A 59 8.00 -2.13 -13.07
N GLY A 60 8.80 -1.85 -12.04
CA GLY A 60 10.18 -1.37 -12.19
C GLY A 60 10.27 0.04 -12.78
N TYR A 61 9.21 0.84 -12.69
CA TYR A 61 9.22 2.24 -13.14
C TYR A 61 10.06 3.13 -12.20
N VAL A 62 10.25 2.68 -10.95
CA VAL A 62 11.21 3.22 -9.99
C VAL A 62 12.02 2.03 -9.44
N ASP A 63 13.35 2.11 -9.51
CA ASP A 63 14.20 1.03 -9.01
C ASP A 63 14.31 1.08 -7.49
N VAL A 64 13.60 0.16 -6.83
CA VAL A 64 13.60 -0.05 -5.38
C VAL A 64 14.10 -1.45 -5.01
N GLY A 65 14.66 -2.18 -5.98
CA GLY A 65 14.99 -3.60 -5.84
C GLY A 65 13.82 -4.54 -6.15
N TRP A 66 13.94 -5.80 -5.73
CA TRP A 66 13.00 -6.86 -6.11
C TRP A 66 11.64 -6.71 -5.41
N TRP A 67 10.58 -6.56 -6.20
CA TRP A 67 9.21 -6.58 -5.70
C TRP A 67 8.54 -7.93 -5.98
N PRO A 68 7.86 -8.55 -4.98
CA PRO A 68 7.17 -9.83 -5.18
C PRO A 68 6.12 -9.77 -6.27
N LYS A 69 6.11 -10.82 -7.12
CA LYS A 69 5.07 -11.03 -8.13
C LYS A 69 3.69 -11.19 -7.47
N PRO A 70 2.60 -10.78 -8.15
CA PRO A 70 1.25 -11.04 -7.67
C PRO A 70 1.06 -12.54 -7.40
N GLY A 71 0.41 -12.88 -6.29
CA GLY A 71 0.08 -14.28 -5.96
C GLY A 71 1.25 -15.15 -5.45
N HIS A 72 2.42 -14.58 -5.16
CA HIS A 72 3.53 -15.33 -4.56
C HIS A 72 3.22 -15.74 -3.10
N LEU A 73 2.78 -16.98 -2.92
CA LEU A 73 2.23 -17.50 -1.65
C LEU A 73 3.17 -17.34 -0.46
N GLY A 74 4.48 -17.55 -0.64
CA GLY A 74 5.46 -17.45 0.45
C GLY A 74 5.57 -16.05 1.06
N THR A 75 5.24 -15.01 0.29
CA THR A 75 5.30 -13.61 0.74
C THR A 75 3.93 -13.04 1.10
N LEU A 76 2.85 -13.79 0.91
CA LEU A 76 1.48 -13.29 1.12
C LEU A 76 1.24 -12.77 2.54
N PRO A 77 1.59 -13.50 3.63
CA PRO A 77 1.31 -13.02 4.99
C PRO A 77 2.04 -11.71 5.31
N VAL A 78 3.32 -11.61 4.92
CA VAL A 78 4.14 -10.41 5.14
C VAL A 78 3.55 -9.23 4.38
N ARG A 79 3.12 -9.45 3.14
CA ARG A 79 2.52 -8.41 2.30
C ARG A 79 1.15 -7.97 2.82
N ALA A 80 0.34 -8.89 3.31
CA ALA A 80 -0.93 -8.57 3.94
C ALA A 80 -0.74 -7.69 5.17
N ALA A 81 0.19 -8.08 6.06
CA ALA A 81 0.55 -7.26 7.22
C ALA A 81 1.08 -5.89 6.79
N TYR A 82 1.96 -5.85 5.79
CA TYR A 82 2.57 -4.61 5.32
C TYR A 82 1.56 -3.64 4.72
N TYR A 83 0.70 -4.11 3.81
CA TYR A 83 -0.35 -3.28 3.23
C TYR A 83 -1.37 -2.87 4.28
N GLY A 84 -1.67 -3.73 5.25
CA GLY A 84 -2.49 -3.35 6.39
C GLY A 84 -1.90 -2.19 7.19
N VAL A 85 -0.60 -2.22 7.47
CA VAL A 85 0.12 -1.12 8.14
C VAL A 85 0.10 0.16 7.29
N VAL A 86 0.39 0.05 5.99
CA VAL A 86 0.32 1.19 5.06
C VAL A 86 -1.06 1.83 5.11
N VAL A 87 -2.11 1.01 4.96
CA VAL A 87 -3.48 1.52 4.88
C VAL A 87 -3.94 2.10 6.21
N GLY A 88 -3.73 1.40 7.31
CA GLY A 88 -4.08 1.87 8.64
C GLY A 88 -3.33 3.15 9.03
N MET A 89 -2.02 3.20 8.78
CA MET A 89 -1.19 4.35 9.17
C MET A 89 -1.46 5.58 8.30
N ALA A 90 -1.53 5.44 6.97
CA ALA A 90 -1.85 6.56 6.09
C ALA A 90 -3.27 7.10 6.35
N THR A 91 -4.23 6.22 6.61
CA THR A 91 -5.59 6.63 7.00
C THR A 91 -5.57 7.41 8.31
N TYR A 92 -4.91 6.88 9.35
CA TYR A 92 -4.82 7.54 10.65
C TYR A 92 -4.18 8.93 10.55
N VAL A 93 -3.04 9.04 9.88
CA VAL A 93 -2.33 10.32 9.73
C VAL A 93 -3.17 11.31 8.90
N GLY A 94 -3.86 10.84 7.85
CA GLY A 94 -4.78 11.66 7.06
C GLY A 94 -5.94 12.23 7.89
N VAL A 95 -6.58 11.39 8.70
CA VAL A 95 -7.66 11.81 9.60
C VAL A 95 -7.16 12.86 10.59
N GLN A 96 -6.01 12.64 11.23
CA GLN A 96 -5.44 13.62 12.17
C GLN A 96 -5.12 14.95 11.50
N ALA A 97 -4.59 14.92 10.27
CA ALA A 97 -4.31 16.13 9.50
C ALA A 97 -5.60 16.88 9.12
N GLN A 98 -6.66 16.16 8.76
CA GLN A 98 -7.97 16.72 8.45
C GLN A 98 -8.62 17.37 9.68
N LEU A 99 -8.57 16.70 10.84
CA LEU A 99 -9.08 17.23 12.10
C LEU A 99 -8.30 18.47 12.58
N ALA A 100 -6.97 18.46 12.43
CA ALA A 100 -6.12 19.57 12.87
C ALA A 100 -6.30 20.84 12.01
N THR A 101 -6.61 20.68 10.73
CA THR A 101 -6.75 21.81 9.79
C THR A 101 -8.21 22.24 9.57
N GLY A 102 -9.17 21.38 9.92
CA GLY A 102 -10.59 21.61 9.62
C GLY A 102 -10.93 21.56 8.13
N SER A 103 -10.02 21.06 7.28
CA SER A 103 -10.15 21.04 5.82
C SER A 103 -10.12 19.62 5.28
N PRO A 104 -10.87 19.28 4.22
CA PRO A 104 -10.85 17.93 3.64
C PRO A 104 -9.59 17.65 2.81
N TRP A 105 -8.87 18.67 2.33
CA TRP A 105 -7.73 18.50 1.43
C TRP A 105 -6.54 17.73 2.03
N PRO A 106 -6.16 17.95 3.31
CA PRO A 106 -5.13 17.13 3.96
C PRO A 106 -5.52 15.65 4.08
N GLY A 107 -6.80 15.33 4.19
CA GLY A 107 -7.32 13.95 4.14
C GLY A 107 -7.11 13.26 2.78
N VAL A 108 -6.68 13.99 1.75
CA VAL A 108 -6.28 13.43 0.45
C VAL A 108 -4.76 13.48 0.30
N GLY A 109 -4.15 14.66 0.46
CA GLY A 109 -2.73 14.84 0.20
C GLY A 109 -1.82 14.05 1.14
N VAL A 110 -2.15 14.03 2.44
CA VAL A 110 -1.32 13.38 3.45
C VAL A 110 -1.30 11.86 3.28
N PRO A 111 -2.45 11.18 3.12
CA PRO A 111 -2.45 9.74 2.86
C PRO A 111 -1.67 9.31 1.61
N VAL A 112 -1.69 10.11 0.54
CA VAL A 112 -0.90 9.83 -0.67
C VAL A 112 0.58 9.83 -0.34
N VAL A 113 1.07 10.90 0.29
CA VAL A 113 2.50 11.03 0.64
C VAL A 113 2.93 9.93 1.59
N VAL A 114 2.15 9.66 2.63
CA VAL A 114 2.43 8.60 3.60
C VAL A 114 2.46 7.23 2.91
N SER A 115 1.49 6.94 2.02
CA SER A 115 1.46 5.68 1.28
C SER A 115 2.73 5.46 0.46
N VAL A 116 3.18 6.50 -0.26
CA VAL A 116 4.42 6.44 -1.04
C VAL A 116 5.62 6.18 -0.13
N LEU A 117 5.79 6.98 0.92
CA LEU A 117 6.95 6.90 1.81
C LEU A 117 7.04 5.55 2.52
N VAL A 118 5.90 4.99 2.93
CA VAL A 118 5.86 3.70 3.60
C VAL A 118 6.04 2.56 2.60
N LEU A 119 5.57 2.66 1.36
CA LEU A 119 5.74 1.58 0.38
C LEU A 119 7.17 1.47 -0.17
N LEU A 120 7.87 2.59 -0.35
CA LEU A 120 9.23 2.61 -0.91
C LEU A 120 10.23 1.62 -0.26
N PRO A 121 10.38 1.54 1.07
CA PRO A 121 11.35 0.65 1.70
C PRO A 121 10.94 -0.84 1.73
N PHE A 122 9.80 -1.22 1.16
CA PHE A 122 9.26 -2.58 1.28
C PHE A 122 10.23 -3.70 0.81
N PRO A 123 10.88 -3.62 -0.37
CA PRO A 123 11.83 -4.66 -0.81
C PRO A 123 13.00 -4.85 0.16
N TRP A 124 13.49 -3.74 0.72
CA TRP A 124 14.54 -3.77 1.72
C TRP A 124 14.06 -4.44 3.01
N LEU A 125 12.87 -4.08 3.50
CA LEU A 125 12.27 -4.72 4.69
C LEU A 125 12.05 -6.21 4.48
N LEU A 126 11.52 -6.60 3.32
CA LEU A 126 11.30 -8.00 2.98
C LEU A 126 12.60 -8.81 3.03
N SER A 127 13.67 -8.30 2.43
CA SER A 127 14.99 -8.94 2.47
C SER A 127 15.57 -9.07 3.89
N ARG A 128 15.21 -8.16 4.80
CA ARG A 128 15.62 -8.20 6.21
C ARG A 128 14.82 -9.25 6.97
N PHE A 129 13.51 -9.31 6.75
CA PHE A 129 12.63 -10.32 7.32
C PHE A 129 13.04 -11.74 6.90
N GLU A 130 13.32 -11.96 5.62
CA GLU A 130 13.78 -13.28 5.12
C GLU A 130 15.11 -13.71 5.76
N ARG A 131 16.06 -12.77 5.91
CA ARG A 131 17.33 -13.02 6.60
C ARG A 131 17.14 -13.40 8.07
N LEU A 132 16.27 -12.69 8.79
CA LEU A 132 15.98 -12.97 10.19
C LEU A 132 15.23 -14.30 10.37
N ALA A 133 14.30 -14.61 9.47
CA ALA A 133 13.54 -15.85 9.46
C ALA A 133 14.38 -17.07 9.01
N LYS A 134 15.62 -16.87 8.55
CA LYS A 134 16.49 -17.91 7.96
C LYS A 134 15.81 -18.68 6.82
N THR A 135 14.87 -18.05 6.13
CA THR A 135 14.18 -18.63 4.98
C THR A 135 15.01 -18.42 3.72
N ARG A 136 14.84 -19.30 2.71
CA ARG A 136 15.41 -19.02 1.39
C ARG A 136 14.85 -17.70 0.85
N PRO A 137 15.68 -16.85 0.23
CA PRO A 137 15.21 -15.60 -0.32
C PRO A 137 14.15 -15.86 -1.40
N ALA A 138 13.06 -15.08 -1.41
CA ALA A 138 11.97 -15.30 -2.39
C ALA A 138 12.35 -14.93 -3.84
N TRP A 139 13.56 -14.42 -4.06
CA TRP A 139 14.14 -14.12 -5.36
C TRP A 139 15.10 -15.20 -5.89
N ALA A 140 15.40 -16.25 -5.11
CA ALA A 140 16.21 -17.41 -5.53
C ALA A 140 15.35 -18.54 -6.09
#